data_AF-A0A1C6C2D8-F1
#
_entry.id   AF-A0A1C6C2D8-F1
#
_cell.length_a   1.000
_cell.length_b   1.000
_cell.length_c   1.000
_cell.angle_alpha   90.00
_cell.angle_beta   90.00
_cell.angle_gamma   90.00
#
_symmetry.space_group_name_H-M   'P 1'
#
loop_
_entity.id
_entity.type
_entity.pdbx_description
1 polymer ?
#
loop_
_entity_poly.entity_id
_entity_poly.type
_entity_poly.pdbx_seq_one_letter_code
_entity_poly.pdbx_strand_id
1 'polypeptide(L)' 'MNIPTINLARTGTNIVMLRKAAGLTVHDLQMAFGFNSPQAIYKWQNGTLRCRL' A
#
# COMPACT_ATOMS: atom_id res chain seq x y z
N MET A 1 1.59 4.94 28.04
CA MET A 1 2.36 4.79 26.78
C MET A 1 1.40 4.96 25.61
N ASN A 2 1.59 5.98 24.78
CA ASN A 2 0.73 6.20 23.61
C ASN A 2 1.37 5.45 22.42
N ILE A 3 0.82 4.29 22.05
CA ILE A 3 1.31 3.52 20.92
C ILE A 3 0.99 4.34 19.65
N PRO A 4 2.00 4.68 18.82
CA PRO A 4 1.75 5.42 17.59
C PRO A 4 0.82 4.61 16.68
N THR A 5 -0.36 5.16 16.42
CA THR A 5 -1.36 4.50 15.57
C THR A 5 -1.14 4.94 14.13
N ILE A 6 -0.90 3.97 13.24
CA ILE A 6 -0.77 4.24 11.81
C ILE A 6 -2.15 4.60 11.24
N ASN A 7 -2.26 5.79 10.65
CA ASN A 7 -3.45 6.17 9.89
C ASN A 7 -3.44 5.47 8.53
N LEU A 8 -4.12 4.32 8.45
CA LEU A 8 -4.17 3.47 7.26
C LEU A 8 -4.69 4.20 6.01
N ALA A 9 -5.68 5.10 6.16
CA ALA A 9 -6.22 5.86 5.05
C ALA A 9 -5.17 6.82 4.46
N ARG A 10 -4.50 7.59 5.34
CA ARG A 10 -3.43 8.51 4.93
C ARG A 10 -2.24 7.76 4.34
N THR A 11 -1.87 6.61 4.92
CA THR A 11 -0.82 5.76 4.38
C THR A 11 -1.17 5.26 2.98
N GLY A 12 -2.40 4.79 2.76
CA GLY A 12 -2.86 4.33 1.45
C GLY A 12 -2.81 5.43 0.38
N THR A 13 -3.28 6.63 0.71
CA THR A 13 -3.18 7.80 -0.18
C THR A 13 -1.73 8.14 -0.51
N ASN A 14 -0.84 8.12 0.48
CA ASN A 14 0.58 8.42 0.26
C ASN A 14 1.25 7.38 -0.66
N ILE A 15 0.92 6.10 -0.53
CA ILE A 15 1.44 5.05 -1.44
C ILE A 15 1.05 5.35 -2.89
N VAL A 16 -0.21 5.75 -3.14
CA VAL A 16 -0.67 6.13 -4.49
C VAL A 16 0.08 7.34 -5.01
N MET A 17 0.24 8.37 -4.17
CA MET A 17 0.93 9.62 -4.53
C MET A 17 2.40 9.37 -4.87
N LEU A 18 3.13 8.67 -3.99
CA LEU A 18 4.55 8.36 -4.17
C LEU A 18 4.79 7.49 -5.40
N ARG A 19 3.96 6.46 -5.61
CA ARG A 19 4.02 5.62 -6.80
C ARG A 19 3.88 6.44 -8.09
N LYS A 20 2.86 7.30 -8.15
CA LYS A 20 2.60 8.15 -9.32
C LYS A 20 3.70 9.18 -9.53
N ALA A 21 4.21 9.79 -8.46
CA ALA A 21 5.32 10.74 -8.53
C ALA A 21 6.60 10.09 -9.06
N ALA A 22 6.82 8.82 -8.75
CA ALA A 22 7.93 8.04 -9.28
C ALA A 22 7.68 7.47 -10.70
N GLY A 23 6.49 7.68 -11.29
CA GLY A 23 6.12 7.11 -12.59
C GLY A 23 5.94 5.59 -12.60
N LEU A 24 5.85 4.96 -11.41
CA LEU A 24 5.80 3.50 -11.27
C LEU A 24 4.37 2.98 -11.40
N THR A 25 4.19 1.83 -12.02
CA THR A 25 2.93 1.09 -12.02
C THR A 25 2.81 0.21 -10.77
N VAL A 26 1.61 -0.30 -10.49
CA VAL A 26 1.42 -1.29 -9.41
C VAL A 26 2.20 -2.57 -9.71
N HIS A 27 2.39 -2.91 -10.98
CA HIS A 27 3.19 -4.06 -11.41
C HIS A 27 4.68 -3.86 -11.12
N ASP A 28 5.20 -2.64 -11.30
CA ASP A 28 6.61 -2.34 -10.98
C ASP A 28 6.87 -2.46 -9.48
N LEU A 29 5.94 -1.98 -8.65
CA LEU A 29 5.95 -2.22 -7.19
C LEU A 29 5.86 -3.71 -6.85
N GLN A 30 5.04 -4.47 -7.58
CA GLN A 30 4.93 -5.91 -7.34
C GLN A 30 6.27 -6.61 -7.57
N MET A 31 6.94 -6.34 -8.69
CA MET A 31 8.22 -6.93 -9.03
C MET A 31 9.34 -6.47 -8.09
N ALA A 32 9.41 -5.17 -7.79
CA ALA A 32 10.47 -4.59 -6.96
C ALA A 32 10.44 -5.09 -5.50
N PHE A 33 9.24 -5.30 -4.94
CA PHE A 33 9.06 -5.71 -3.55
C PHE A 33 8.71 -7.20 -3.38
N GLY A 34 8.65 -7.96 -4.47
CA GLY A 34 8.37 -9.40 -4.43
C GLY A 34 6.95 -9.75 -3.96
N PHE A 35 5.96 -8.90 -4.25
CA PHE A 35 4.57 -9.22 -3.92
C PHE A 35 4.04 -10.36 -4.80
N ASN A 36 3.45 -11.38 -4.18
CA ASN A 36 2.83 -12.50 -4.90
C ASN A 36 1.62 -12.08 -5.74
N SER A 37 0.96 -10.97 -5.40
CA SER A 37 -0.21 -10.47 -6.12
C SER A 37 -0.31 -8.94 -6.02
N PRO A 38 -0.68 -8.24 -7.10
CA PRO A 38 -0.90 -6.80 -7.08
C PRO A 38 -2.07 -6.41 -6.17
N GLN A 39 -2.95 -7.36 -5.84
CA GLN A 39 -4.05 -7.17 -4.89
C GLN A 39 -3.56 -6.80 -3.49
N ALA A 40 -2.36 -7.24 -3.08
CA ALA A 40 -1.77 -6.84 -1.80
C ALA A 40 -1.53 -5.32 -1.76
N ILE A 41 -1.02 -4.75 -2.85
CA ILE A 41 -0.74 -3.32 -2.98
C ILE A 41 -2.06 -2.53 -2.97
N TYR A 42 -3.09 -3.00 -3.69
CA TYR A 42 -4.41 -2.37 -3.68
C TYR A 42 -5.06 -2.36 -2.28
N LYS A 43 -4.88 -3.41 -1.48
CA LYS A 43 -5.38 -3.43 -0.09
C LYS A 43 -4.73 -2.34 0.77
N TRP A 44 -3.42 -2.14 0.61
CA TRP A 44 -2.70 -1.05 1.28
C TRP A 44 -3.14 0.34 0.81
N GLN A 45 -3.35 0.52 -0.50
CA GLN A 45 -3.83 1.78 -1.07
C GLN A 45 -5.24 2.14 -0.61
N ASN A 46 -6.12 1.15 -0.51
CA ASN A 46 -7.51 1.35 -0.12
C ASN A 46 -7.71 1.39 1.41
N GLY A 47 -6.64 1.29 2.21
CA GLY A 47 -6.71 1.22 3.67
C GLY A 47 -7.52 0.02 4.21
N THR A 48 -7.83 -0.94 3.34
CA THR A 48 -8.64 -2.13 3.64
C THR A 48 -7.69 -3.30 3.86
N LEU A 49 -6.98 -3.25 4.98
CA LEU A 49 -6.36 -4.45 5.56
C LEU A 49 -7.47 -5.35 6.12
N ARG A 50 -8.31 -5.90 5.24
CA ARG A 50 -9.20 -6.97 5.60
C ARG A 50 -8.38 -8.26 5.51
N CYS A 51 -7.61 -8.52 6.55
CA CYS A 51 -7.09 -9.84 6.82
C CYS A 51 -8.30 -10.70 7.17
N ARG A 52 -8.77 -11.51 6.22
CA ARG A 52 -9.65 -12.63 6.57
C ARG A 52 -8.69 -13.74 6.97
N LEU A 53 -8.51 -13.90 8.28
CA LEU A 53 -7.89 -15.09 8.87
C LEU A 53 -8.74 -16.32 8.55
#